data_AF-A0A8H9FS86-F1
#
_entry.id   AF-A0A8H9FS86-F1
#
_cell.length_a   1.000
_cell.length_b   1.000
_cell.length_c   1.000
_cell.angle_alpha   90.00
_cell.angle_beta   90.00
_cell.angle_gamma   90.00
#
_symmetry.space_group_name_H-M   'P 1'
#
loop_
_entity.id
_entity.type
_entity.pdbx_description
1 polymer ?
#
loop_
_entity_poly.entity_id
_entity_poly.type
_entity_poly.pdbx_seq_one_letter_code
_entity_poly.pdbx_strand_id
1 'polypeptide(L)'
;MFGINGWEIVLLALIAVFVLGPERLPEYAQKLAQMIRKARVMAEGAKGQLKDQLGPDYEDINWRQYDPRQYDPRRIVREALVEPLEDAAATLKTRGTNPDTAEVSPDDESAWLDTSNRGWDPLRPTPYDVDAT
;
A
#
# COMPACT_ATOMS: atom_id res chain seq x y z
N MET A 1 2.96 1.30 -8.95
CA MET A 1 2.27 1.15 -7.65
C MET A 1 2.84 2.21 -6.72
N PHE A 2 2.01 3.08 -6.14
CA PHE A 2 2.48 4.11 -5.22
C PHE A 2 2.80 3.44 -3.88
N GLY A 3 4.07 3.14 -3.63
CA GLY A 3 4.58 2.57 -2.38
C GLY A 3 4.64 3.61 -1.28
N ILE A 4 3.51 4.24 -0.97
CA ILE A 4 3.40 5.30 0.04
C ILE A 4 2.87 4.68 1.33
N ASN A 5 3.71 4.69 2.35
CA ASN A 5 3.43 4.25 3.70
C ASN A 5 2.60 5.30 4.45
N GLY A 6 1.91 4.90 5.51
CA GLY A 6 1.06 5.81 6.31
C GLY A 6 1.83 7.03 6.84
N TRP A 7 3.10 6.86 7.19
CA TRP A 7 3.99 7.96 7.61
C TRP A 7 4.26 8.98 6.49
N GLU A 8 4.47 8.51 5.26
CA GLU A 8 4.78 9.38 4.13
C GLU A 8 3.58 10.27 3.77
N ILE A 9 2.34 9.77 3.94
CA ILE A 9 1.14 10.61 3.81
C ILE A 9 1.10 11.72 4.86
N VAL A 10 1.46 11.43 6.12
CA VAL A 10 1.52 12.46 7.18
C VAL A 10 2.57 13.52 6.85
N LEU A 11 3.74 13.11 6.38
CA LEU A 11 4.80 14.02 5.94
C LEU A 11 4.33 14.92 4.78
N LEU A 12 3.68 14.33 3.77
CA LEU A 12 3.11 15.09 2.65
C LEU A 12 2.02 16.06 3.12
N ALA A 13 1.17 15.67 4.06
CA ALA A 13 0.15 16.55 4.63
C ALA A 13 0.79 17.73 5.36
N LEU A 14 1.85 17.51 6.15
CA LEU A 14 2.61 18.58 6.81
C LEU A 14 3.23 19.55 5.79
N ILE A 15 3.85 19.03 4.72
CA ILE A 15 4.41 19.85 3.64
C ILE A 15 3.29 20.67 2.97
N ALA A 16 2.15 20.06 2.68
CA ALA A 16 1.01 20.74 2.08
C ALA A 16 0.49 21.87 2.99
N VAL A 17 0.36 21.63 4.29
CA VAL A 17 -0.01 22.64 5.30
C VAL A 17 1.00 23.79 5.32
N PHE A 18 2.29 23.49 5.26
CA PHE A 18 3.33 24.51 5.28
C PHE A 18 3.33 25.38 4.01
N VAL A 19 3.18 24.76 2.84
CA VAL A 19 3.20 25.47 1.54
C VAL A 19 1.93 26.29 1.31
N LEU A 20 0.74 25.75 1.61
CA LEU A 20 -0.53 26.47 1.46
C LEU A 20 -0.83 27.41 2.63
N GLY A 21 -0.29 27.11 3.81
CA GLY A 21 -0.62 27.73 5.08
C GLY A 21 -1.79 27.03 5.80
N PRO A 22 -1.70 26.80 7.13
CA PRO A 22 -2.73 26.12 7.91
C PRO A 22 -4.08 26.86 7.93
N GLU A 23 -4.05 28.18 7.80
CA GLU A 23 -5.24 29.02 7.80
C GLU A 23 -6.06 28.89 6.50
N ARG A 24 -5.39 28.64 5.36
CA ARG A 24 -6.02 28.60 4.03
C ARG A 24 -6.45 27.19 3.61
N LEU A 25 -5.80 26.15 4.13
CA LEU A 25 -6.15 24.75 3.86
C LEU A 25 -7.63 24.43 4.11
N PRO A 26 -8.26 24.78 5.26
CA PRO A 26 -9.67 24.50 5.50
C PRO A 26 -10.58 25.18 4.47
N GLU A 27 -10.24 26.40 4.02
CA GLU A 27 -11.00 27.10 2.99
C GLU A 27 -10.94 26.36 1.64
N TYR A 28 -9.75 25.90 1.23
CA TYR A 28 -9.60 25.12 -0.01
C TYR A 28 -10.25 23.74 0.08
N ALA A 29 -10.13 23.07 1.22
CA ALA A 29 -10.78 21.78 1.47
C ALA A 29 -12.30 21.92 1.38
N GLN A 30 -12.88 23.00 1.92
CA GLN A 30 -14.30 23.30 1.78
C GLN A 30 -14.70 23.53 0.32
N LYS A 31 -13.91 24.28 -0.46
CA LYS A 31 -14.17 24.50 -1.90
C LYS A 31 -14.14 23.18 -2.67
N LEU A 32 -13.14 22.35 -2.45
CA LEU A 32 -13.05 21.03 -3.06
C LEU A 32 -14.23 20.14 -2.66
N ALA A 33 -14.58 20.10 -1.38
CA ALA A 33 -15.73 19.33 -0.89
C ALA A 33 -17.03 19.78 -1.55
N GLN A 34 -17.23 21.10 -1.72
CA GLN A 34 -18.37 21.64 -2.44
C GLN A 34 -18.37 21.25 -3.91
N MET A 35 -17.21 21.27 -4.58
CA MET A 35 -17.08 20.81 -5.97
C MET A 35 -17.43 19.32 -6.11
N ILE A 36 -16.91 18.48 -5.22
CA ILE A 36 -17.21 17.04 -5.21
C ILE A 36 -18.70 16.80 -4.98
N ARG A 37 -19.34 17.52 -4.05
CA ARG A 37 -20.78 17.42 -3.81
C ARG A 37 -21.58 17.80 -5.06
N LYS A 38 -21.22 18.90 -5.72
CA LYS A 38 -21.88 19.35 -6.96
C LYS A 38 -21.69 18.35 -8.09
N ALA A 39 -20.47 17.84 -8.27
CA ALA A 39 -20.17 16.80 -9.26
C ALA A 39 -20.98 15.53 -9.00
N ARG A 40 -21.11 15.11 -7.73
CA ARG A 40 -21.93 13.97 -7.33
C ARG A 40 -23.41 14.17 -7.67
N VAL A 41 -23.99 15.32 -7.32
CA VAL A 41 -25.40 15.63 -7.63
C VAL A 41 -25.63 15.65 -9.14
N MET A 42 -24.69 16.23 -9.90
CA MET A 42 -24.75 16.24 -11.36
C MET A 42 -24.67 14.82 -11.94
N ALA A 43 -23.77 13.98 -11.43
CA ALA A 43 -23.64 12.59 -11.85
C ALA A 43 -24.87 11.75 -11.51
N GLU A 44 -25.46 11.94 -10.32
CA GLU A 44 -26.71 11.29 -9.92
C GLU A 44 -27.89 11.72 -10.81
N GLY A 45 -27.98 13.01 -11.16
CA GLY A 45 -28.99 13.53 -12.08
C GLY A 45 -28.84 13.00 -13.51
N ALA A 46 -27.62 12.97 -14.04
CA ALA A 46 -27.33 12.40 -15.35
C ALA A 46 -27.64 10.89 -15.39
N LYS A 47 -27.28 10.16 -14.33
CA LYS A 47 -27.61 8.73 -14.16
C LYS A 47 -29.13 8.50 -14.17
N GLY A 48 -29.90 9.39 -13.54
CA GLY A 48 -31.37 9.37 -13.58
C GLY A 48 -31.91 9.53 -15.01
N GLN A 49 -31.45 10.56 -15.72
CA GLN A 49 -31.89 10.82 -17.10
C GLN A 49 -31.50 9.70 -18.07
N LEU A 50 -30.32 9.12 -17.91
CA LEU A 50 -29.87 7.97 -18.71
C LEU A 50 -30.73 6.75 -18.41
N LYS A 51 -31.05 6.48 -17.14
CA LYS A 51 -31.92 5.38 -16.73
C LYS A 51 -33.34 5.53 -17.30
N ASP A 52 -33.87 6.76 -17.32
CA ASP A 52 -35.21 7.03 -17.84
C ASP A 52 -35.29 6.91 -19.38
N GLN A 53 -34.19 7.20 -20.09
CA GLN A 53 -34.15 7.15 -21.57
C GLN A 53 -33.73 5.80 -22.15
N LEU A 54 -32.86 5.04 -21.46
CA LEU A 54 -32.35 3.76 -21.93
C LEU A 54 -33.20 2.56 -21.49
N GLY A 55 -34.11 2.73 -20.52
CA GLY A 55 -34.97 1.63 -20.06
C GLY A 55 -34.15 0.40 -19.59
N PRO A 56 -34.67 -0.83 -19.73
CA PRO A 56 -34.04 -2.04 -19.18
C PRO A 56 -32.59 -2.32 -19.65
N ASP A 57 -32.12 -1.69 -20.73
CA ASP A 57 -30.71 -1.78 -21.18
C ASP A 57 -29.71 -1.10 -20.21
N TYR A 58 -30.20 -0.41 -19.19
CA TYR A 58 -29.42 0.14 -18.07
C TYR A 58 -28.94 -0.95 -17.07
N GLU A 59 -29.61 -2.11 -17.00
CA GLU A 59 -29.26 -3.20 -16.07
C GLU A 59 -28.02 -3.99 -16.51
N ASP A 60 -27.73 -4.06 -17.81
CA ASP A 60 -26.54 -4.74 -18.35
C ASP A 60 -25.23 -3.98 -18.10
N ILE A 61 -25.32 -2.69 -17.78
CA ILE A 61 -24.14 -1.91 -17.40
C ILE A 61 -23.84 -2.19 -15.93
N ASN A 62 -22.83 -3.02 -15.70
CA ASN A 62 -22.33 -3.36 -14.37
C ASN A 62 -21.76 -2.11 -13.68
N TRP A 63 -22.60 -1.30 -13.03
CA TRP A 63 -22.17 -0.13 -12.25
C TRP A 63 -21.74 -0.52 -10.82
N ARG A 64 -22.09 -1.73 -10.36
CA ARG A 64 -21.73 -2.24 -9.03
C ARG A 64 -20.22 -2.44 -8.86
N GLN A 65 -19.51 -2.79 -9.94
CA GLN A 65 -18.04 -2.86 -9.93
C GLN A 65 -17.37 -1.48 -9.80
N TYR A 66 -18.08 -0.40 -10.12
CA TYR A 66 -17.58 0.97 -10.03
C TYR A 66 -18.14 1.74 -8.82
N ASP A 67 -18.89 1.09 -7.92
CA ASP A 67 -19.41 1.73 -6.72
C ASP A 67 -18.28 1.88 -5.68
N PRO A 68 -17.79 3.11 -5.43
CA PRO A 68 -16.66 3.34 -4.52
C PRO A 68 -16.98 2.94 -3.07
N ARG A 69 -18.25 2.71 -2.70
CA ARG A 69 -18.64 2.26 -1.37
C ARG A 69 -18.56 0.75 -1.18
N GLN A 70 -18.49 -0.01 -2.28
CA GLN A 70 -18.22 -1.45 -2.25
C GLN A 70 -16.72 -1.76 -2.20
N TYR A 71 -15.88 -0.72 -2.32
CA TYR A 71 -14.47 -0.77 -1.93
C TYR A 71 -14.37 -0.71 -0.40
N ASP A 72 -14.76 -1.80 0.26
CA ASP A 72 -14.85 -1.87 1.72
C ASP A 72 -13.43 -1.85 2.34
N PRO A 73 -13.00 -0.72 2.95
CA PRO A 73 -11.63 -0.56 3.44
C PRO A 73 -11.30 -1.56 4.54
N ARG A 74 -12.31 -2.12 5.20
CA ARG A 74 -12.15 -3.16 6.21
C ARG A 74 -11.61 -4.46 5.64
N ARG A 75 -11.87 -4.77 4.36
CA ARG A 75 -11.26 -5.94 3.70
C ARG A 75 -9.76 -5.73 3.52
N ILE A 76 -9.36 -4.54 3.07
CA ILE A 76 -7.96 -4.18 2.85
C ILE A 76 -7.19 -4.12 4.17
N VAL A 77 -7.78 -3.56 5.23
CA VAL A 77 -7.16 -3.53 6.57
C VAL A 77 -7.10 -4.91 7.20
N ARG A 78 -8.11 -5.76 6.99
CA ARG A 78 -8.08 -7.17 7.44
C ARG A 78 -7.00 -7.95 6.72
N GLU A 79 -6.87 -7.79 5.42
CA GLU A 79 -5.83 -8.44 4.62
C GLU A 79 -4.44 -7.99 5.10
N ALA A 80 -4.24 -6.68 5.30
CA ALA A 80 -2.98 -6.11 5.81
C ALA A 80 -2.67 -6.40 7.29
N LEU A 81 -3.65 -6.82 8.11
CA LEU A 81 -3.43 -7.19 9.52
C LEU A 81 -3.36 -8.71 9.71
N VAL A 82 -4.10 -9.49 8.94
CA VAL A 82 -4.14 -10.96 9.04
C VAL A 82 -2.85 -11.56 8.49
N GLU A 83 -2.32 -11.05 7.38
CA GLU A 83 -1.05 -11.50 6.80
C GLU A 83 0.14 -11.38 7.78
N PRO A 84 0.37 -10.24 8.47
CA PRO A 84 1.41 -10.16 9.51
C PRO A 84 1.11 -10.97 10.77
N LEU A 85 -0.17 -11.26 11.08
CA LEU A 85 -0.55 -12.15 12.19
C LEU A 85 -0.26 -13.62 11.87
N GLU A 86 -0.46 -14.04 10.62
CA GLU A 86 -0.13 -15.39 10.13
C GLU A 86 1.38 -15.60 10.02
N ASP A 87 2.14 -14.60 9.57
CA ASP A 87 3.61 -14.62 9.58
C ASP A 87 4.19 -14.64 11.00
N ALA A 88 3.62 -13.85 11.92
CA ALA A 88 3.98 -13.90 13.33
C ALA A 88 3.60 -15.24 13.98
N ALA A 89 2.46 -15.83 13.62
CA ALA A 89 2.06 -17.14 14.11
C ALA A 89 2.95 -18.27 13.54
N ALA A 90 3.37 -18.18 12.27
CA ALA A 90 4.26 -19.13 11.63
C ALA A 90 5.67 -19.09 12.25
N THR A 91 6.20 -17.90 12.55
CA THR A 91 7.49 -17.71 13.22
C THR A 91 7.50 -18.18 14.67
N LEU A 92 6.36 -18.11 15.38
CA LEU A 92 6.22 -18.70 16.72
C LEU A 92 6.04 -20.22 16.68
N LYS A 93 5.31 -20.74 15.69
CA LYS A 93 5.10 -22.19 15.52
C LYS A 93 6.38 -22.94 15.13
N THR A 94 7.24 -22.32 14.31
CA THR A 94 8.57 -22.87 13.98
C THR A 94 9.55 -22.79 15.17
N ARG A 95 9.40 -21.79 16.05
CA ARG A 95 10.24 -21.65 17.25
C ARG A 95 9.84 -22.59 18.40
N GLY A 96 8.62 -23.13 18.39
CA GLY A 96 8.11 -24.02 19.44
C GLY A 96 8.50 -25.50 19.34
N THR A 97 9.35 -25.91 18.38
CA THR A 97 9.61 -27.35 18.13
C THR A 97 11.07 -27.82 18.23
N ASN A 98 12.05 -26.99 18.64
CA ASN A 98 13.41 -27.47 18.89
C ASN A 98 13.89 -27.18 20.32
N PRO A 99 13.91 -28.19 21.21
CA PRO A 99 14.73 -28.18 22.41
C PRO A 99 15.99 -29.02 22.14
N ASP A 100 16.99 -28.45 21.46
CA ASP A 100 18.37 -28.93 21.30
C ASP A 100 18.96 -28.07 20.15
N THR A 101 20.09 -27.36 20.24
CA THR A 101 21.36 -27.71 20.86
C THR A 101 22.08 -26.42 21.23
N ALA A 102 22.43 -26.29 22.51
CA ALA A 102 23.47 -25.38 22.95
C ALA A 102 24.81 -26.10 22.79
N GLU A 103 25.43 -26.00 21.62
CA GLU A 103 26.85 -26.32 21.43
C GLU A 103 27.47 -25.16 20.66
N VAL A 104 28.06 -24.24 21.42
CA VAL A 104 29.06 -23.30 20.91
C VAL A 104 30.39 -24.05 20.98
N SER A 105 30.78 -24.65 19.87
CA SER A 105 32.19 -25.00 19.64
C SER A 105 32.90 -23.75 19.08
N PRO A 106 33.93 -23.22 19.74
CA PRO A 106 34.87 -22.34 19.05
C PRO A 106 35.62 -23.23 18.05
N ASP A 107 35.72 -22.85 16.77
CA ASP A 107 36.74 -23.31 15.79
C ASP A 107 36.24 -23.25 14.30
N ASP A 108 34.97 -22.94 14.03
CA ASP A 108 34.48 -22.82 12.63
C ASP A 108 34.60 -21.40 12.06
N GLU A 109 35.78 -21.09 11.51
CA GLU A 109 36.13 -19.85 10.81
C GLU A 109 35.43 -19.65 9.43
N SER A 110 34.35 -20.39 9.13
CA SER A 110 33.67 -20.39 7.82
C SER A 110 32.23 -19.85 7.83
N ALA A 111 31.76 -19.31 8.95
CA ALA A 111 30.39 -18.78 9.08
C ALA A 111 30.19 -17.31 8.59
N TRP A 112 31.16 -16.71 7.91
CA TRP A 112 31.11 -15.29 7.50
C TRP A 112 30.43 -15.00 6.15
N LEU A 113 29.44 -15.78 5.72
CA LEU A 113 28.58 -15.38 4.62
C LEU A 113 27.11 -15.32 5.05
N ASP A 114 26.88 -14.61 6.15
CA ASP A 114 25.63 -13.90 6.37
C ASP A 114 25.48 -12.84 5.26
N THR A 115 24.62 -13.13 4.30
CA THR A 115 24.30 -12.21 3.19
C THR A 115 23.18 -11.24 3.55
N SER A 116 22.84 -11.06 4.82
CA SER A 116 21.97 -9.98 5.24
C SER A 116 22.76 -8.67 5.26
N ASN A 117 22.34 -7.71 4.42
CA ASN A 117 22.90 -6.35 4.30
C ASN A 117 24.14 -6.17 3.38
N ARG A 118 24.01 -6.46 2.09
CA ARG A 118 24.93 -5.90 1.08
C ARG A 118 24.49 -4.49 0.66
N GLY A 119 25.02 -3.47 1.33
CA GLY A 119 25.08 -2.12 0.79
C GLY A 119 25.97 -2.06 -0.45
N TRP A 120 25.59 -1.24 -1.44
CA TRP A 120 26.34 -1.03 -2.68
C TRP A 120 27.70 -0.36 -2.40
N ASP A 121 28.80 -1.02 -2.74
CA ASP A 121 30.17 -0.53 -2.57
C ASP A 121 30.74 -0.06 -3.92
N PRO A 122 30.84 1.26 -4.18
CA PRO A 122 31.22 1.82 -5.48
C PRO A 122 32.72 1.69 -5.79
N LEU A 123 33.54 1.22 -4.85
CA LEU A 123 34.97 1.01 -5.07
C LEU A 123 35.32 -0.42 -5.48
N ARG A 124 34.31 -1.32 -5.53
CA ARG A 124 34.53 -2.68 -6.01
C ARG A 124 34.55 -2.70 -7.54
N PRO A 125 35.61 -3.25 -8.15
CA PRO A 125 35.63 -3.44 -9.60
C PRO A 125 34.51 -4.41 -10.00
N THR A 126 33.80 -4.07 -11.07
CA THR A 126 32.74 -4.92 -11.61
C THR A 126 33.32 -6.29 -12.01
N PRO A 127 32.73 -7.41 -11.56
CA PRO A 127 33.20 -8.74 -11.96
C PRO A 127 33.16 -8.91 -13.48
N TYR A 128 34.17 -9.61 -14.01
CA TYR A 128 34.24 -9.92 -15.43
C TYR A 128 33.19 -10.97 -15.79
N ASP A 129 32.33 -10.66 -16.76
CA ASP A 129 31.27 -11.56 -17.23
C ASP A 129 31.82 -12.45 -18.36
N VAL A 130 31.81 -13.76 -18.13
CA VAL A 130 32.38 -14.76 -19.05
C VAL A 130 31.37 -15.28 -20.08
N ASP A 131 30.09 -14.91 -19.94
CA ASP A 131 29.02 -15.37 -20.83
C ASP A 131 28.74 -14.38 -21.99
N ALA A 132 29.44 -13.24 -22.04
CA ALA A 132 29.35 -12.28 -23.13
C ALA A 132 30.29 -12.67 -24.29
N THR A 133 29.92 -13.69 -25.08
CA THR A 133 30.55 -13.99 -26.40
C THR A 133 29.53 -14.08 -27.52
#